data_AF-A0A422QE40-F1
#
_entry.id   AF-A0A422QE40-F1
#
_cell.length_a   1.000
_cell.length_b   1.000
_cell.length_c   1.000
_cell.angle_alpha   90.00
_cell.angle_beta   90.00
_cell.angle_gamma   90.00
#
_symmetry.space_group_name_H-M   'P 1'
#
loop_
_entity.id
_entity.type
_entity.pdbx_description
1 polymer ?
#
loop_
_entity_poly.entity_id
_entity_poly.type
_entity_poly.pdbx_seq_one_letter_code
_entity_poly.pdbx_strand_id
1 'polypeptide(L)'
;MRHGVLAEPTDLVKHHPSGAQLRHVVWVLAGLALAFALLAPAAGIPLARAPEFIPMYGSVLIGANLLTGILLLGHVHTGRSRALGILVLGYLLTALIASAHLLTFPGLFADQGVLGGNHQTTPWLHVAWHALFPLFVLGYTRSTDAPPL
;
A
#
# COMPACT_ATOMS: atom_id res chain seq x y z
N MET A 1 -39.68 1.85 -15.80
CA MET A 1 -38.86 3.06 -15.53
C MET A 1 -38.48 3.07 -14.05
N ARG A 2 -37.29 2.56 -13.70
CA ARG A 2 -36.65 2.76 -12.39
C ARG A 2 -35.19 3.06 -12.66
N HIS A 3 -34.90 4.33 -12.92
CA HIS A 3 -33.52 4.82 -12.93
C HIS A 3 -33.05 4.82 -11.48
N GLY A 4 -32.36 3.74 -11.08
CA GLY A 4 -31.56 3.71 -9.86
C GLY A 4 -30.48 4.76 -10.03
N VAL A 5 -30.66 5.88 -9.35
CA VAL A 5 -29.71 6.98 -9.24
C VAL A 5 -28.35 6.38 -8.90
N LEU A 6 -27.39 6.66 -9.78
CA LEU A 6 -25.99 6.34 -9.60
C LEU A 6 -25.58 6.88 -8.22
N ALA A 7 -25.24 5.96 -7.31
CA ALA A 7 -24.74 6.30 -5.99
C ALA A 7 -23.56 7.25 -6.16
N GLU A 8 -23.78 8.50 -5.76
CA GLU A 8 -22.76 9.53 -5.69
C GLU A 8 -21.60 8.99 -4.82
N PRO A 9 -20.33 9.06 -5.25
CA PRO A 9 -19.19 8.55 -4.48
C PRO A 9 -19.09 9.16 -3.07
N THR A 10 -19.72 10.31 -2.86
CA THR A 10 -19.83 11.02 -1.58
C THR A 10 -20.77 10.36 -0.57
N ASP A 11 -21.57 9.37 -0.98
CA ASP A 11 -22.57 8.70 -0.13
C ASP A 11 -21.95 7.61 0.76
N LEU A 12 -20.84 7.00 0.33
CA LEU A 12 -20.14 5.94 1.10
C LEU A 12 -19.49 6.46 2.39
N VAL A 13 -19.14 7.74 2.45
CA VAL A 13 -18.51 8.37 3.63
C VAL A 13 -19.56 8.71 4.70
N LYS A 14 -20.83 8.84 4.33
CA LYS A 14 -21.91 9.33 5.21
C LYS A 14 -22.73 8.23 5.87
N HIS A 15 -22.68 7.00 5.36
CA HIS A 15 -23.43 5.88 5.93
C HIS A 15 -22.59 5.13 6.97
N HIS A 16 -23.05 5.13 8.23
CA HIS A 16 -22.52 4.22 9.23
C HIS A 16 -22.63 2.77 8.70
N PRO A 17 -21.56 1.96 8.85
CA PRO A 17 -21.58 0.59 8.34
C PRO A 17 -22.78 -0.17 8.91
N SER A 18 -23.61 -0.72 8.03
CA SER A 18 -24.77 -1.49 8.42
C SER A 18 -24.36 -2.70 9.28
N GLY A 19 -25.25 -3.15 10.18
CA GLY A 19 -24.96 -4.33 11.03
C GLY A 19 -24.62 -5.60 10.23
N ALA A 20 -25.12 -5.70 8.99
CA ALA A 20 -24.74 -6.75 8.06
C ALA A 20 -23.28 -6.57 7.59
N GLN A 21 -22.84 -5.36 7.19
CA GLN A 21 -21.45 -5.10 6.79
C GLN A 21 -20.47 -5.38 7.93
N LEU A 22 -20.79 -4.95 9.16
CA LEU A 22 -19.98 -5.26 10.35
C LEU A 22 -19.82 -6.77 10.56
N ARG A 23 -20.90 -7.55 10.39
CA ARG A 23 -20.83 -9.00 10.49
C ARG A 23 -19.93 -9.62 9.42
N HIS A 24 -19.98 -9.15 8.17
CA HIS A 24 -19.09 -9.63 7.11
C HIS A 24 -17.63 -9.29 7.42
N VAL A 25 -17.33 -8.09 7.92
CA VAL A 25 -15.97 -7.71 8.34
C VAL A 25 -15.46 -8.64 9.43
N VAL A 26 -16.28 -8.94 10.45
CA VAL A 26 -15.91 -9.88 11.51
C VAL A 26 -15.62 -11.27 10.96
N TRP A 27 -16.45 -11.78 10.03
CA TRP A 27 -16.19 -13.08 9.39
C TRP A 27 -14.91 -13.10 8.57
N VAL A 28 -14.63 -12.05 7.80
CA VAL A 28 -13.39 -11.92 7.04
C VAL A 28 -12.18 -11.90 7.98
N LEU A 29 -12.22 -11.08 9.04
CA LEU A 29 -11.15 -11.02 10.02
C LEU A 29 -10.95 -12.35 10.76
N ALA A 30 -12.03 -13.02 11.15
CA ALA A 30 -11.97 -14.33 11.79
C ALA A 30 -11.40 -15.39 10.84
N GLY A 31 -11.80 -15.39 9.58
CA GLY A 31 -11.26 -16.28 8.55
C GLY A 31 -9.76 -16.06 8.32
N LEU A 32 -9.32 -14.80 8.22
CA LEU A 32 -7.91 -14.45 8.10
C LEU A 32 -7.11 -14.86 9.34
N ALA A 33 -7.63 -14.61 10.54
CA ALA A 33 -6.99 -14.99 11.80
C ALA A 33 -6.88 -16.51 11.94
N LEU A 34 -7.92 -17.25 11.54
CA LEU A 34 -7.92 -18.71 11.53
C LEU A 34 -6.89 -19.25 10.51
N ALA A 35 -6.89 -18.73 9.29
CA ALA A 35 -5.90 -19.12 8.27
C ALA A 35 -4.47 -18.86 8.76
N PHE A 36 -4.22 -17.70 9.38
CA PHE A 36 -2.93 -17.40 10.00
C PHE A 36 -2.59 -18.38 11.12
N ALA A 37 -3.51 -18.67 12.05
CA ALA A 37 -3.28 -19.60 13.15
C ALA A 37 -2.97 -21.03 12.67
N LEU A 38 -3.61 -21.47 11.58
CA LEU A 38 -3.36 -22.78 10.97
C LEU A 38 -2.00 -22.84 10.24
N LEU A 39 -1.56 -21.74 9.63
CA LEU A 39 -0.30 -21.66 8.90
C LEU A 39 0.90 -21.33 9.78
N ALA A 40 0.70 -20.65 10.91
CA ALA A 40 1.78 -20.20 11.81
C ALA A 40 2.72 -21.34 12.27
N PRO A 41 2.26 -22.56 12.62
CA PRO A 41 3.16 -23.66 12.97
C PRO A 41 4.09 -24.09 11.83
N ALA A 42 3.70 -23.86 10.57
CA ALA A 42 4.49 -24.20 9.39
C ALA A 42 5.48 -23.08 8.98
N ALA A 43 5.49 -21.93 9.67
CA ALA A 43 6.29 -20.77 9.28
C ALA A 43 7.82 -21.02 9.32
N GLY A 44 8.27 -21.98 10.13
CA GLY A 44 9.68 -22.36 10.21
C GLY A 44 10.13 -23.38 9.16
N ILE A 45 9.21 -23.93 8.36
CA ILE A 45 9.54 -24.92 7.33
C ILE A 45 10.13 -24.17 6.13
N PRO A 46 11.42 -24.38 5.77
CA PRO A 46 12.01 -23.70 4.63
C PRO A 46 11.34 -24.18 3.34
N LEU A 47 10.66 -23.27 2.65
CA LEU A 47 10.13 -23.54 1.32
C LEU A 47 11.26 -23.65 0.29
N ALA A 48 10.94 -24.24 -0.87
CA ALA A 48 11.84 -24.26 -2.00
C ALA A 48 12.34 -22.85 -2.31
N ARG A 49 13.66 -22.69 -2.46
CA ARG A 49 14.27 -21.41 -2.78
C ARG A 49 13.79 -20.97 -4.17
N ALA A 50 13.03 -19.88 -4.21
CA ALA A 50 12.61 -19.20 -5.42
C ALA A 50 13.37 -17.87 -5.53
N PRO A 51 14.58 -17.85 -6.12
CA PRO A 51 15.41 -16.64 -6.19
C PRO A 51 14.70 -15.49 -6.94
N GLU A 52 13.83 -15.81 -7.88
CA GLU A 52 12.98 -14.87 -8.63
C GLU A 52 11.83 -14.25 -7.82
N PHE A 53 11.49 -14.80 -6.66
CA PHE A 53 10.34 -14.34 -5.88
C PHE A 53 10.50 -12.89 -5.41
N ILE A 54 11.66 -12.56 -4.83
CA ILE A 54 11.97 -11.22 -4.29
C ILE A 54 11.94 -10.14 -5.38
N PRO A 55 12.65 -10.30 -6.53
CA PRO A 55 12.60 -9.29 -7.59
C PRO A 55 11.23 -9.21 -8.26
N MET A 56 10.51 -10.33 -8.41
CA MET A 56 9.15 -10.32 -8.96
C MET A 56 8.20 -9.54 -8.04
N TYR A 57 8.18 -9.87 -6.74
CA TYR A 57 7.38 -9.17 -5.74
C TYR A 57 7.71 -7.68 -5.69
N GLY A 58 9.00 -7.33 -5.62
CA GLY A 58 9.46 -5.95 -5.60
C GLY A 58 9.04 -5.17 -6.85
N SER A 59 9.15 -5.77 -8.04
CA SER A 59 8.75 -5.16 -9.30
C SER A 59 7.24 -4.88 -9.36
N VAL A 60 6.42 -5.84 -8.95
CA VAL A 60 4.96 -5.69 -8.91
C VAL A 60 4.56 -4.60 -7.92
N LEU A 61 5.18 -4.58 -6.74
CA LEU A 61 4.96 -3.55 -5.73
C LEU A 61 5.29 -2.14 -6.26
N ILE A 62 6.47 -1.95 -6.85
CA ILE A 62 6.89 -0.67 -7.44
C ILE A 62 5.92 -0.27 -8.56
N GLY A 63 5.63 -1.19 -9.48
CA GLY A 63 4.72 -0.93 -10.60
C GLY A 63 3.32 -0.53 -10.16
N ALA A 64 2.75 -1.23 -9.17
CA ALA A 64 1.42 -0.92 -8.63
C ALA A 64 1.37 0.46 -7.97
N ASN A 65 2.42 0.85 -7.23
CA ASN A 65 2.51 2.17 -6.60
C ASN A 65 2.68 3.28 -7.64
N LEU A 66 3.51 3.08 -8.66
CA LEU A 66 3.68 4.04 -9.76
C LEU A 66 2.38 4.21 -10.55
N LEU A 67 1.73 3.11 -10.92
CA LEU A 67 0.45 3.14 -11.64
C LEU A 67 -0.60 3.88 -10.82
N THR A 68 -0.73 3.57 -9.53
CA THR A 68 -1.69 4.25 -8.64
C THR A 68 -1.37 5.74 -8.52
N GLY A 69 -0.10 6.11 -8.34
CA GLY A 69 0.34 7.51 -8.30
C GLY A 69 0.03 8.28 -9.58
N ILE A 70 0.27 7.68 -10.76
CA ILE A 70 -0.03 8.29 -12.06
C ILE A 70 -1.53 8.48 -12.25
N LEU A 71 -2.34 7.47 -11.91
CA LEU A 71 -3.80 7.56 -11.99
C LEU A 71 -4.33 8.68 -11.10
N LEU A 72 -3.84 8.77 -9.85
CA LEU A 72 -4.21 9.84 -8.93
C LEU A 72 -3.73 11.22 -9.40
N LEU A 73 -2.56 11.31 -10.04
CA LEU A 73 -2.07 12.56 -10.62
C LEU A 73 -2.99 13.07 -11.73
N GLY A 74 -3.51 12.16 -12.57
CA GLY A 74 -4.57 12.50 -13.54
C GLY A 74 -5.80 13.12 -12.87
N HIS A 75 -6.23 12.56 -11.74
CA HIS A 75 -7.36 13.10 -10.96
C HIS A 75 -7.03 14.46 -10.32
N VAL A 76 -5.80 14.69 -9.85
CA VAL A 76 -5.35 16.00 -9.36
C VAL A 76 -5.39 17.05 -10.46
N HIS A 77 -4.95 16.69 -11.67
CA HIS A 77 -4.91 17.61 -12.80
C HIS A 77 -6.31 18.01 -13.28
N THR A 78 -7.23 17.05 -13.39
CA THR A 78 -8.61 17.31 -13.85
C THR A 78 -9.51 17.89 -12.76
N GLY A 79 -9.36 17.44 -11.51
CA GLY A 79 -10.26 17.79 -10.39
C GLY A 79 -9.71 18.78 -9.35
N ARG A 80 -8.46 19.24 -9.49
CA ARG A 80 -7.78 20.23 -8.60
C ARG A 80 -7.80 19.92 -7.10
N SER A 81 -7.96 18.65 -6.71
CA SER A 81 -7.92 18.25 -5.30
C SER A 81 -6.48 18.18 -4.78
N ARG A 82 -6.10 19.15 -3.94
CA ARG A 82 -4.78 19.18 -3.27
C ARG A 82 -4.58 17.97 -2.35
N ALA A 83 -5.65 17.46 -1.77
CA ALA A 83 -5.61 16.27 -0.91
C ALA A 83 -5.09 15.05 -1.68
N LEU A 84 -5.59 14.83 -2.91
CA LEU A 84 -5.11 13.73 -3.75
C LEU A 84 -3.62 13.88 -4.10
N GLY A 85 -3.10 15.11 -4.17
CA GLY A 85 -1.66 15.37 -4.36
C GLY A 85 -0.78 14.81 -3.23
N ILE A 86 -1.29 14.82 -1.99
CA ILE A 86 -0.60 14.22 -0.83
C ILE A 86 -0.52 12.70 -0.99
N LEU A 87 -1.60 12.06 -1.46
CA LEU A 87 -1.58 10.62 -1.75
C LEU A 87 -0.64 10.29 -2.91
N VAL A 88 -0.65 11.07 -3.99
CA VAL A 88 0.30 10.89 -5.12
C VAL A 88 1.73 10.85 -4.59
N LEU A 89 2.10 11.82 -3.74
CA LEU A 89 3.44 11.86 -3.16
C LEU A 89 3.73 10.61 -2.31
N GLY A 90 2.76 10.13 -1.52
CA GLY A 90 2.90 8.90 -0.74
C GLY A 90 3.15 7.65 -1.59
N TYR A 91 2.42 7.49 -2.69
CA TYR A 91 2.60 6.37 -3.63
C TYR A 91 3.95 6.45 -4.37
N LEU A 92 4.33 7.63 -4.86
CA LEU A 92 5.60 7.81 -5.57
C LEU A 92 6.80 7.62 -4.65
N LEU A 93 6.74 8.14 -3.42
CA LEU A 93 7.80 7.96 -2.43
C LEU A 93 7.90 6.51 -1.97
N THR A 94 6.77 5.81 -1.86
CA THR A 94 6.74 4.36 -1.63
C THR A 94 7.45 3.61 -2.74
N ALA A 95 7.15 3.90 -4.02
CA ALA A 95 7.82 3.26 -5.15
C ALA A 95 9.33 3.54 -5.14
N LEU A 96 9.75 4.76 -4.78
CA LEU A 96 11.16 5.13 -4.67
C LEU A 96 11.87 4.34 -3.55
N ILE A 97 11.31 4.31 -2.34
CA ILE A 97 11.89 3.59 -1.20
C ILE A 97 11.90 2.08 -1.47
N ALA A 98 10.84 1.52 -2.06
CA ALA A 98 10.80 0.12 -2.46
C ALA A 98 11.88 -0.23 -3.50
N SER A 99 12.15 0.68 -4.44
CA SER A 99 13.26 0.52 -5.41
C SER A 99 14.61 0.53 -4.71
N ALA A 100 14.83 1.46 -3.78
CA ALA A 100 16.06 1.49 -2.97
C ALA A 100 16.20 0.25 -2.08
N HIS A 101 15.10 -0.24 -1.49
CA HIS A 101 15.06 -1.47 -0.71
C HIS A 101 15.46 -2.69 -1.56
N LEU A 102 14.96 -2.78 -2.79
CA LEU A 102 15.33 -3.86 -3.71
C LEU A 102 16.81 -3.77 -4.13
N LEU A 103 17.30 -2.56 -4.43
CA LEU A 103 18.70 -2.33 -4.80
C LEU A 103 19.68 -2.55 -3.64
N THR A 104 19.23 -2.41 -2.39
CA THR A 104 20.03 -2.70 -1.19
C THR A 104 19.89 -4.16 -0.74
N PHE A 105 19.04 -4.96 -1.37
CA PHE A 105 18.86 -6.36 -0.97
C PHE A 105 20.13 -7.18 -1.26
N PRO A 106 20.80 -7.76 -0.23
CA PRO A 106 22.02 -8.52 -0.42
C PRO A 106 21.79 -9.78 -1.27
N GLY A 107 22.67 -10.02 -2.24
CA GLY A 107 22.61 -11.20 -3.11
C GLY A 107 21.54 -11.14 -4.20
N LEU A 108 20.82 -10.02 -4.36
CA LEU A 108 19.83 -9.87 -5.43
C LEU A 108 20.47 -9.39 -6.74
N PHE A 109 21.19 -8.27 -6.68
CA PHE A 109 21.89 -7.68 -7.84
C PHE A 109 23.41 -7.68 -7.68
N ALA A 110 23.90 -7.71 -6.44
CA ALA A 110 25.30 -7.82 -6.06
C ALA A 110 25.39 -8.38 -4.62
N ASP A 111 26.54 -8.89 -4.21
CA ASP A 111 26.73 -9.52 -2.89
C ASP A 111 26.32 -8.61 -1.72
N GLN A 112 26.64 -7.32 -1.80
CA GLN A 112 26.25 -6.29 -0.82
C GLN A 112 25.14 -5.36 -1.37
N GLY A 113 24.38 -5.79 -2.38
CA GLY A 113 23.48 -4.89 -3.12
C GLY A 113 24.23 -3.79 -3.89
N VAL A 114 23.50 -3.00 -4.66
CA VAL A 114 24.04 -1.97 -5.56
C VAL A 114 24.27 -0.63 -4.83
N LEU A 115 23.52 -0.37 -3.76
CA LEU A 115 23.54 0.90 -3.02
C LEU A 115 24.17 0.76 -1.62
N GLY A 116 25.17 -0.12 -1.47
CA GLY A 116 25.80 -0.36 -0.15
C GLY A 116 24.84 -1.04 0.82
N GLY A 117 24.07 -2.00 0.33
CA GLY A 117 23.21 -2.86 1.12
C GLY A 117 24.01 -3.62 2.17
N ASN A 118 23.54 -3.56 3.41
CA ASN A 118 24.09 -4.34 4.51
C ASN A 118 22.90 -4.83 5.37
N HIS A 119 23.20 -5.62 6.41
CA HIS A 119 22.17 -6.18 7.30
C HIS A 119 21.34 -5.13 8.08
N GLN A 120 21.68 -3.85 8.00
CA GLN A 120 20.97 -2.74 8.64
C GLN A 120 20.20 -1.89 7.63
N THR A 121 20.82 -1.48 6.51
CA THR A 121 20.22 -0.55 5.54
C THR A 121 18.89 -1.09 5.00
N THR A 122 18.83 -2.36 4.62
CA THR A 122 17.66 -2.97 3.99
C THR A 122 16.47 -3.06 4.94
N PRO A 123 16.62 -3.54 6.19
CA PRO A 123 15.56 -3.46 7.21
C PRO A 123 15.12 -2.03 7.54
N TRP A 124 16.05 -1.09 7.68
CA TRP A 124 15.69 0.29 8.02
C TRP A 124 14.89 0.98 6.91
N LEU A 125 15.22 0.73 5.63
CA LEU A 125 14.40 1.19 4.51
C LEU A 125 12.98 0.60 4.55
N HIS A 126 12.85 -0.67 4.94
CA HIS A 126 11.54 -1.31 5.10
C HIS A 126 10.73 -0.65 6.23
N VAL A 127 11.33 -0.40 7.39
CA VAL A 127 10.67 0.29 8.52
C VAL A 127 10.28 1.72 8.14
N ALA A 128 11.19 2.46 7.52
CA ALA A 128 10.94 3.83 7.05
C ALA A 128 9.78 3.88 6.06
N TRP A 129 9.75 2.96 5.10
CA TRP A 129 8.63 2.81 4.18
C TRP A 129 7.29 2.60 4.91
N HIS A 130 7.23 1.66 5.85
CA HIS A 130 6.00 1.34 6.59
C HIS A 130 5.54 2.47 7.53
N ALA A 131 6.46 3.27 8.05
CA ALA A 131 6.13 4.43 8.87
C ALA A 131 5.62 5.61 8.03
N LEU A 132 6.18 5.79 6.83
CA LEU A 132 5.97 6.99 6.04
C LEU A 132 4.65 6.97 5.25
N PHE A 133 4.24 5.82 4.71
CA PHE A 133 2.99 5.72 3.95
C PHE A 133 1.73 6.10 4.78
N PRO A 134 1.55 5.63 6.03
CA PRO A 134 0.44 6.05 6.88
C PRO A 134 0.40 7.57 7.13
N LEU A 135 1.56 8.25 7.19
CA LEU A 135 1.59 9.70 7.37
C LEU A 135 0.97 10.44 6.19
N PHE A 136 1.17 9.95 4.96
CA PHE A 136 0.50 10.50 3.77
C PHE A 136 -1.00 10.24 3.79
N VAL A 137 -1.44 9.08 4.25
CA VAL A 137 -2.88 8.78 4.41
C VAL A 137 -3.51 9.73 5.44
N LEU A 138 -2.87 9.96 6.57
CA LEU A 138 -3.33 10.92 7.58
C LEU A 138 -3.33 12.36 7.06
N GLY A 139 -2.34 12.74 6.26
CA GLY A 139 -2.28 14.04 5.60
C GLY A 139 -3.42 14.22 4.58
N TYR A 140 -3.74 13.16 3.84
CA TYR A 140 -4.87 13.13 2.93
C TYR A 140 -6.20 13.33 3.66
N THR A 141 -6.48 12.55 4.71
CA THR A 141 -7.76 12.65 5.44
C THR A 141 -7.94 14.03 6.08
N ARG A 142 -6.86 14.64 6.61
CA ARG A 142 -6.94 16.00 7.17
C ARG A 142 -7.14 17.08 6.11
N SER A 143 -6.62 16.90 4.91
CA SER A 143 -6.75 17.89 3.84
C SER A 143 -8.07 17.79 3.08
N THR A 144 -8.76 16.64 3.13
CA THR A 144 -10.14 16.50 2.65
C THR A 144 -11.15 17.23 3.54
N ASP A 145 -10.85 17.44 4.82
CA ASP A 145 -11.72 18.14 5.78
C ASP A 145 -11.57 19.67 5.74
N ALA A 146 -10.54 20.19 5.05
CA ALA A 146 -10.30 21.63 4.95
C ALA A 146 -11.22 22.27 3.90
N PRO A 147 -11.82 23.45 4.18
CA PRO A 147 -12.65 24.14 3.19
C PRO A 147 -11.82 24.46 1.94
N PRO A 148 -12.38 24.29 0.72
CA PRO A 148 -11.71 24.73 -0.50
C PRO A 148 -11.55 26.26 -0.46
N LEU A 149 -10.34 26.74 -0.77
CA LEU A 149 -10.01 28.17 -0.89
C LEU A 149 -10.73 28.81 -2.08
#